data_AF-A0A3D0RP08-F1
#
_entry.id   AF-A0A3D0RP08-F1
#
_cell.length_a   1.000
_cell.length_b   1.000
_cell.length_c   1.000
_cell.angle_alpha   90.00
_cell.angle_beta   90.00
_cell.angle_gamma   90.00
#
_symmetry.space_group_name_H-M   'P 1'
#
loop_
_entity.id
_entity.type
_entity.pdbx_description
1 polymer ?
#
loop_
_entity_poly.entity_id
_entity_poly.type
_entity_poly.pdbx_seq_one_letter_code
_entity_poly.pdbx_strand_id
1 'polypeptide(L)' 'MSKENEAVILSAARTPIGKFQGTLSSVPATKLGAIAVQEAVKRAGINPQEIEEVIMGNVVSAGLGQAPARQSGIYANVP' A
#
# COMPACT_ATOMS: atom_id res chain seq x y z
N MET A 1 -12.34 -24.32 1.92
CA MET A 1 -12.94 -23.09 1.35
C MET A 1 -14.03 -23.52 0.38
N SER A 2 -15.27 -23.08 0.57
CA SER A 2 -16.31 -23.20 -0.46
C SER A 2 -16.00 -22.23 -1.61
N LYS A 3 -16.46 -22.51 -2.83
CA LYS A 3 -16.27 -21.60 -3.99
C LYS A 3 -16.78 -20.18 -3.73
N GLU A 4 -17.76 -20.02 -2.86
CA GLU A 4 -18.38 -18.73 -2.54
C GLU A 4 -17.48 -17.81 -1.70
N ASN A 5 -16.54 -18.37 -0.94
CA ASN A 5 -15.62 -17.64 -0.05
C ASN A 5 -14.16 -17.78 -0.50
N GLU A 6 -13.93 -17.99 -1.79
CA GLU A 6 -12.57 -18.10 -2.34
C GLU A 6 -11.96 -16.70 -2.49
N ALA A 7 -10.85 -16.45 -1.78
CA ALA A 7 -10.12 -15.20 -1.90
C ALA A 7 -9.34 -15.17 -3.22
N VAL A 8 -9.44 -14.06 -3.96
CA VAL A 8 -8.77 -13.86 -5.25
C VAL A 8 -7.90 -12.60 -5.23
N ILE A 9 -6.84 -12.60 -6.04
CA ILE A 9 -5.97 -11.43 -6.23
C ILE A 9 -6.41 -10.71 -7.51
N LEU A 10 -7.01 -9.53 -7.37
CA LEU A 10 -7.48 -8.72 -8.51
C LEU A 10 -6.32 -8.04 -9.25
N SER A 11 -5.29 -7.61 -8.53
CA SER A 11 -4.14 -6.92 -9.09
C SER A 11 -2.93 -6.94 -8.14
N ALA A 12 -1.78 -6.54 -8.67
CA ALA A 12 -0.58 -6.28 -7.87
C ALA A 12 0.26 -5.14 -8.47
N ALA A 13 0.92 -4.39 -7.59
CA ALA A 13 1.85 -3.34 -7.96
C ALA A 13 2.98 -3.23 -6.93
N ARG A 14 4.11 -2.66 -7.34
CA ARG A 14 5.23 -2.34 -6.47
C ARG A 14 5.95 -1.09 -6.95
N THR A 15 6.64 -0.41 -6.05
CA THR A 15 7.63 0.60 -6.42
C THR A 15 8.90 -0.06 -6.98
N PRO A 16 9.76 0.70 -7.67
CA PRO A 16 11.15 0.31 -7.86
C PRO A 16 11.87 0.13 -6.52
N ILE A 17 12.88 -0.73 -6.47
CA ILE A 17 13.70 -0.91 -5.27
C ILE A 17 14.90 0.05 -5.36
N GLY A 18 14.97 0.98 -4.41
CA GLY A 18 16.09 1.91 -4.29
C GLY A 18 17.27 1.32 -3.52
N LYS A 19 18.48 1.79 -3.82
CA LYS A 19 19.66 1.54 -2.98
C LYS A 19 19.59 2.40 -1.72
N PHE A 20 20.24 1.96 -0.64
CA PHE A 20 20.39 2.77 0.57
C PHE A 20 21.05 4.12 0.24
N GLN A 21 20.47 5.22 0.74
CA GLN A 21 20.84 6.60 0.38
C GLN A 21 20.80 6.91 -1.14
N GLY A 22 20.01 6.14 -1.90
CA GLY A 22 19.85 6.31 -3.35
C GLY A 22 18.65 7.18 -3.73
N THR A 23 18.13 6.92 -4.93
CA THR A 23 17.11 7.74 -5.61
C THR A 23 15.77 7.86 -4.88
N LEU A 24 15.42 6.91 -4.02
CA LEU A 24 14.17 6.92 -3.26
C LEU A 24 14.35 7.37 -1.80
N SER A 25 15.57 7.75 -1.40
CA SER A 25 15.88 8.07 0.01
C SER A 25 15.12 9.28 0.57
N SER A 26 14.70 10.21 -0.30
CA SER A 26 13.92 11.38 0.09
C SER A 26 12.42 11.11 0.21
N VAL A 27 11.95 9.89 -0.13
CA VAL A 27 10.53 9.54 -0.09
C VAL A 27 10.23 8.74 1.18
N PRO A 28 9.35 9.21 2.08
CA PRO A 28 8.98 8.47 3.28
C PRO A 28 8.38 7.10 2.97
N ALA A 29 8.61 6.11 3.84
CA ALA A 29 8.09 4.75 3.67
C ALA A 29 6.56 4.70 3.48
N THR A 30 5.81 5.54 4.19
CA THR A 30 4.34 5.63 4.07
C THR A 30 3.89 6.20 2.72
N LYS A 31 4.70 7.04 2.08
CA LYS A 31 4.45 7.53 0.72
C LYS A 31 4.79 6.48 -0.34
N LEU A 32 5.87 5.71 -0.16
CA LEU A 32 6.18 4.58 -1.03
C LEU A 32 5.08 3.50 -0.97
N GLY A 33 4.60 3.19 0.24
CA GLY A 33 3.47 2.30 0.46
C GLY A 33 2.19 2.79 -0.22
N ALA A 34 1.87 4.07 -0.07
CA ALA A 34 0.71 4.69 -0.73
C ALA A 34 0.75 4.58 -2.26
N ILE A 35 1.91 4.82 -2.88
CA ILE A 35 2.07 4.70 -4.34
C ILE A 35 1.77 3.26 -4.79
N ALA A 36 2.27 2.26 -4.06
CA ALA A 36 2.01 0.86 -4.39
C ALA A 36 0.52 0.50 -4.23
N VAL A 37 -0.13 0.93 -3.15
CA VAL A 37 -1.56 0.69 -2.90
C VAL A 37 -2.41 1.37 -3.98
N GLN A 38 -2.17 2.65 -4.26
CA GLN A 38 -2.92 3.42 -5.24
C GLN A 38 -2.87 2.76 -6.63
N GLU A 39 -1.68 2.33 -7.07
CA GLU A 39 -1.51 1.68 -8.37
C GLU A 39 -2.14 0.28 -8.40
N ALA A 40 -2.09 -0.49 -7.30
CA ALA A 40 -2.78 -1.78 -7.22
C ALA A 40 -4.30 -1.60 -7.34
N VAL A 41 -4.90 -0.70 -6.56
CA VAL A 41 -6.35 -0.41 -6.64
C VAL A 41 -6.75 0.06 -8.04
N LYS A 42 -5.95 0.96 -8.64
CA LYS A 42 -6.17 1.42 -10.01
C LYS A 42 -6.14 0.28 -11.03
N ARG A 43 -5.18 -0.65 -10.93
CA ARG A 43 -5.08 -1.82 -11.83
C ARG A 43 -6.19 -2.84 -11.62
N ALA A 44 -6.71 -2.96 -10.39
CA ALA A 44 -7.86 -3.79 -10.09
C ALA A 44 -9.15 -3.25 -10.72
N GLY A 45 -9.20 -1.95 -11.07
CA GLY A 45 -10.35 -1.34 -11.72
C GLY A 45 -11.57 -1.19 -10.81
N ILE A 46 -11.36 -1.20 -9.50
CA ILE A 46 -12.40 -1.07 -8.47
C ILE A 46 -12.45 0.36 -7.92
N ASN A 47 -13.58 0.70 -7.31
CA ASN A 47 -13.71 1.98 -6.60
C ASN A 47 -12.86 1.94 -5.31
N PRO A 48 -11.94 2.90 -5.07
CA PRO A 48 -11.16 2.94 -3.83
C PRO A 48 -11.99 2.93 -2.55
N GLN A 49 -13.25 3.42 -2.61
CA GLN A 49 -14.17 3.44 -1.47
C GLN A 49 -14.72 2.05 -1.09
N GLU A 50 -14.53 1.03 -1.93
CA GLU A 50 -14.92 -0.36 -1.65
C GLU A 50 -13.87 -1.11 -0.84
N ILE A 51 -12.69 -0.52 -0.61
CA ILE A 51 -11.65 -1.12 0.23
C ILE A 51 -12.02 -0.92 1.69
N GLU A 52 -12.15 -2.02 2.41
CA GLU A 52 -12.53 -2.02 3.83
C GLU A 52 -11.31 -1.99 4.76
N GLU A 53 -10.19 -2.61 4.36
CA GLU A 53 -9.02 -2.77 5.21
C GLU A 53 -7.69 -2.65 4.44
N VAL A 54 -6.71 -2.00 5.06
CA VAL A 54 -5.33 -1.90 4.55
C VAL A 54 -4.38 -2.52 5.58
N ILE A 55 -3.86 -3.70 5.24
CA ILE A 55 -2.84 -4.40 6.02
C ILE A 55 -1.49 -4.22 5.33
N MET A 56 -0.53 -3.61 6.00
CA MET A 56 0.80 -3.34 5.43
C MET A 56 1.91 -3.63 6.44
N GLY A 57 2.88 -4.46 6.01
CA GLY A 57 4.08 -4.74 6.79
C GLY A 57 5.09 -3.59 6.75
N ASN A 58 5.63 -3.23 7.91
CA ASN A 58 6.74 -2.29 8.06
C ASN A 58 7.59 -2.70 9.27
N VAL A 59 8.89 -2.90 9.07
CA VAL A 59 9.79 -3.39 10.15
C VAL A 59 10.31 -2.23 11.02
N VAL A 60 11.01 -1.27 10.43
CA VAL A 60 11.58 -0.12 11.17
C VAL A 60 10.62 1.06 11.09
N SER A 61 9.83 1.26 12.15
CA SER A 61 8.77 2.30 12.20
C SER A 61 9.19 3.59 12.91
N ALA A 62 10.36 3.60 13.56
CA ALA A 62 10.87 4.78 14.25
C ALA A 62 10.96 5.97 13.28
N GLY A 63 10.39 7.11 13.69
CA GLY A 63 10.38 8.34 12.88
C GLY A 63 9.28 8.42 11.81
N LEU A 64 8.43 7.39 11.65
CA LEU A 64 7.34 7.39 10.65
C LEU A 64 6.01 7.93 11.18
N GLY A 65 5.88 8.12 12.49
CA GLY A 65 4.61 8.50 13.13
C GLY A 65 3.67 7.31 13.38
N GLN A 66 2.41 7.60 13.70
CA GLN A 66 1.44 6.59 14.11
C GLN A 66 0.93 5.76 12.93
N ALA A 67 0.77 4.45 13.13
CA ALA A 67 0.14 3.51 12.21
C ALA A 67 0.55 3.69 10.72
N PRO A 68 1.78 3.30 10.32
CA PRO A 68 2.27 3.47 8.95
C PRO A 68 1.33 2.89 7.86
N ALA A 69 0.67 1.76 8.13
CA ALA A 69 -0.32 1.18 7.22
C ALA A 69 -1.50 2.12 6.97
N ARG A 70 -2.03 2.75 8.03
CA ARG A 70 -3.11 3.73 7.93
C ARG A 70 -2.69 4.96 7.14
N GLN A 71 -1.48 5.47 7.39
CA GLN A 71 -0.94 6.59 6.61
C GLN A 71 -0.84 6.26 5.12
N SER A 72 -0.34 5.08 4.77
CA SER A 72 -0.27 4.62 3.38
C SER A 72 -1.66 4.55 2.73
N GLY A 73 -2.66 4.02 3.44
CA GLY A 73 -4.05 3.99 2.97
C GLY A 73 -4.63 5.39 2.69
N ILE A 74 -4.52 6.31 3.67
CA ILE A 74 -5.00 7.69 3.54
C ILE A 74 -4.32 8.39 2.34
N TYR A 75 -3.00 8.27 2.23
CA TYR A 75 -2.25 8.88 1.13
C TYR A 75 -2.52 8.24 -0.24
N ALA A 76 -3.03 7.01 -0.27
CA ALA A 76 -3.48 6.34 -1.48
C ALA A 76 -4.94 6.70 -1.87
N ASN A 77 -5.61 7.56 -1.09
CA ASN A 77 -7.05 7.88 -1.19
C ASN A 77 -7.96 6.67 -0.98
N VAL A 78 -7.58 5.82 -0.03
CA VAL A 78 -8.35 4.66 0.43
C VAL A 78 -8.93 4.96 1.83
N PRO A 79 -10.19 4.57 2.13
CA PRO A 79 -10.85 4.84 3.40
C PRO A 79 -10.06 4.48 4.65
#